data_AF-H7CE37-F1
#
_entry.id   AF-H7CE37-F1
#
_cell.length_a   1.000
_cell.length_b   1.000
_cell.length_c   1.000
_cell.angle_alpha   90.00
_cell.angle_beta   90.00
_cell.angle_gamma   90.00
#
_symmetry.space_group_name_H-M   'P 1'
#
loop_
_entity.id
_entity.type
_entity.pdbx_description
1 polymer ?
#
loop_
_entity_poly.entity_id
_entity_poly.type
_entity_poly.pdbx_seq_one_letter_code
_entity_poly.pdbx_strand_id
1 'polypeptide(L)'
;GFFRRSIQKNMVYTCHRDKVCVINKVTRNRCQSCRLQKCFDVGMSKELVRNDRTKKKKEEKRQAEVEIYVLSADTEQMIAQVCRAHQDTFPSLCQLGKYTTSNSSEHRVSLDVNLWDKFSELSTKCIIKTVEFAKHLPGFTTLTIA
;
A
#
# COMPACT_ATOMS: atom_id res chain seq x y z
N GLY A 1 -17.21 15.09 -7.88
CA GLY A 1 -18.11 14.59 -6.83
C GLY A 1 -17.33 14.17 -5.59
N PHE A 2 -18.04 13.83 -4.51
CA PHE A 2 -17.44 13.33 -3.27
C PHE A 2 -16.53 12.11 -3.51
N PHE A 3 -17.08 11.03 -4.09
CA PHE A 3 -16.35 9.79 -4.40
C PHE A 3 -15.07 10.05 -5.20
N ARG A 4 -15.19 10.75 -6.34
CA ARG A 4 -14.04 11.14 -7.17
C ARG A 4 -12.92 11.84 -6.38
N ARG A 5 -13.24 12.83 -5.54
CA ARG A 5 -12.22 13.53 -4.74
C ARG A 5 -11.59 12.62 -3.68
N SER A 6 -12.40 11.77 -3.06
CA SER A 6 -11.92 10.82 -2.06
C SER A 6 -10.94 9.82 -2.66
N ILE A 7 -11.22 9.30 -3.86
CA ILE A 7 -10.32 8.39 -4.58
C ILE A 7 -9.06 9.10 -5.08
N GLN A 8 -9.21 10.21 -5.81
CA GLN A 8 -8.07 10.91 -6.44
C GLN A 8 -7.02 11.41 -5.43
N LYS A 9 -7.45 11.78 -4.23
CA LYS A 9 -6.55 12.26 -3.17
C LYS A 9 -6.20 11.18 -2.15
N ASN A 10 -6.59 9.92 -2.38
CA ASN A 10 -6.45 8.82 -1.42
C ASN A 10 -6.88 9.22 0.00
N MET A 11 -8.04 9.88 0.11
CA MET A 11 -8.54 10.37 1.40
C MET A 11 -8.87 9.20 2.33
N VAL A 12 -8.38 9.28 3.56
CA VAL A 12 -8.74 8.36 4.65
C VAL A 12 -9.67 9.12 5.60
N TYR A 13 -10.83 8.53 5.89
CA TYR A 13 -11.81 9.12 6.79
C TYR A 13 -12.09 8.20 7.97
N THR A 14 -12.20 8.79 9.15
CA THR A 14 -12.54 8.09 10.38
C THR A 14 -14.01 8.32 10.73
N CYS A 15 -14.71 7.29 11.17
CA CYS A 15 -16.02 7.43 11.79
C CYS A 15 -15.84 7.59 13.30
N HIS A 16 -16.53 8.56 13.91
CA HIS A 16 -16.51 8.79 15.36
C HIS A 16 -17.72 8.16 16.09
N ARG A 17 -18.33 7.15 15.46
CA ARG A 17 -19.46 6.35 15.96
C ARG A 17 -19.21 4.91 15.54
N ASP A 18 -20.24 4.08 15.52
CA ASP A 18 -20.14 2.63 15.26
C ASP A 18 -20.06 2.25 13.77
N LYS A 19 -19.55 3.15 12.91
CA LYS A 19 -19.47 2.96 11.43
C LYS A 19 -20.81 2.64 10.71
N VAL A 20 -21.95 2.71 11.39
CA VAL A 20 -23.31 2.47 10.85
C VAL A 20 -24.12 3.75 10.59
N CYS A 21 -23.47 4.88 10.32
CA CYS A 21 -24.16 6.15 10.11
C CYS A 21 -25.11 6.09 8.90
N VAL A 22 -26.40 6.41 9.12
CA VAL A 22 -27.40 6.46 8.05
C VAL A 22 -27.06 7.58 7.06
N ILE A 23 -26.92 7.23 5.78
CA ILE A 23 -26.60 8.16 4.69
C ILE A 23 -27.84 8.40 3.80
N ASN A 24 -28.43 9.58 3.94
CA ASN A 24 -29.55 10.08 3.12
C ASN A 24 -29.30 11.53 2.63
N LYS A 25 -30.26 12.16 1.95
CA LYS A 25 -30.11 13.52 1.37
C LYS A 25 -29.66 14.57 2.40
N VAL A 26 -30.13 14.45 3.64
CA VAL A 26 -29.87 15.41 4.73
C VAL A 26 -28.61 15.04 5.52
N THR A 27 -28.41 13.76 5.82
CA THR A 27 -27.35 13.29 6.73
C THR A 27 -26.04 12.93 6.03
N ARG A 28 -26.01 12.86 4.69
CA ARG A 28 -24.83 12.39 3.92
C ARG A 28 -23.52 13.12 4.19
N ASN A 29 -23.54 14.35 4.70
CA ASN A 29 -22.32 15.10 5.00
C ASN A 29 -21.82 14.91 6.44
N ARG A 30 -22.60 14.26 7.32
CA ARG A 30 -22.28 14.11 8.75
C ARG A 30 -21.14 13.13 9.02
N CYS A 31 -20.98 12.10 8.17
CA CYS A 31 -19.89 11.13 8.30
C CYS A 31 -19.32 10.81 6.91
N GLN A 32 -18.10 11.26 6.66
CA GLN A 32 -17.40 11.03 5.39
C GLN A 32 -16.98 9.56 5.23
N SER A 33 -16.60 8.90 6.34
CA SER A 33 -16.23 7.48 6.36
C SER A 33 -17.37 6.57 5.90
N CYS A 34 -18.53 6.60 6.59
CA CYS A 34 -19.70 5.81 6.21
C CYS A 34 -20.26 6.19 4.84
N ARG A 35 -20.13 7.46 4.42
CA ARG A 35 -20.55 7.87 3.07
C ARG A 35 -19.66 7.26 2.00
N LEU A 36 -18.35 7.23 2.20
CA LEU A 36 -17.41 6.62 1.27
C LEU A 36 -17.62 5.10 1.21
N GLN A 37 -17.82 4.46 2.36
CA GLN A 37 -18.15 3.04 2.43
C GLN A 37 -19.43 2.73 1.63
N LYS A 38 -20.52 3.49 1.85
CA LYS A 38 -21.75 3.31 1.09
C LYS A 38 -21.57 3.48 -0.42
N CYS A 39 -20.65 4.33 -0.87
CA CYS A 39 -20.34 4.44 -2.30
C CYS A 39 -19.78 3.12 -2.86
N PHE A 40 -18.90 2.44 -2.12
CA PHE A 40 -18.40 1.12 -2.51
C PHE A 40 -19.50 0.06 -2.42
N ASP A 41 -20.33 0.09 -1.39
CA ASP A 41 -21.40 -0.90 -1.18
C ASP A 41 -22.45 -0.87 -2.32
N VAL A 42 -22.68 0.29 -2.94
CA VAL A 42 -23.55 0.41 -4.13
C VAL A 42 -22.82 0.20 -5.46
N GLY A 43 -21.56 -0.25 -5.43
CA GLY A 43 -20.80 -0.66 -6.62
C GLY A 43 -19.99 0.44 -7.32
N MET A 44 -19.71 1.58 -6.68
CA MET A 44 -18.80 2.57 -7.28
C MET A 44 -17.36 2.03 -7.31
N SER A 45 -16.80 1.83 -8.50
CA SER A 45 -15.43 1.33 -8.65
C SER A 45 -14.38 2.44 -8.52
N LYS A 46 -13.34 2.19 -7.71
CA LYS A 46 -12.16 3.04 -7.57
C LYS A 46 -11.39 3.17 -8.89
N GLU A 47 -11.27 2.07 -9.62
CA GLU A 47 -10.45 1.95 -10.84
C GLU A 47 -11.02 2.77 -12.01
N LEU A 48 -12.34 2.99 -12.02
CA LEU A 48 -13.00 3.81 -13.04
C LEU A 48 -12.83 5.32 -12.80
N VAL A 49 -12.22 5.72 -11.69
CA VAL A 49 -11.97 7.13 -11.39
C VAL A 49 -10.69 7.59 -12.07
N ARG A 50 -10.82 8.11 -13.29
CA ARG A 50 -9.70 8.71 -14.03
C ARG A 50 -9.12 9.93 -13.30
N ASN A 51 -7.81 10.10 -13.37
CA ASN A 51 -7.07 11.28 -12.89
C ASN A 51 -7.11 12.44 -13.90
N ASP A 52 -8.23 12.60 -14.62
CA ASP A 52 -8.36 13.59 -15.69
C ASP A 52 -8.48 15.00 -15.12
N ARG A 53 -7.31 15.63 -14.96
CA ARG A 53 -7.13 17.08 -14.89
C ARG A 53 -6.54 17.64 -16.19
N THR A 54 -6.78 17.00 -17.33
CA THR A 54 -6.64 17.67 -18.63
C THR A 54 -7.80 18.65 -18.80
N LYS A 55 -7.66 19.84 -18.21
CA LYS A 55 -8.52 20.98 -18.53
C LYS A 55 -8.28 21.34 -20.00
N LYS A 56 -9.19 20.92 -20.89
CA LYS A 56 -9.57 21.72 -22.05
C LYS A 56 -10.13 23.04 -21.54
N LYS A 57 -9.28 24.06 -21.36
CA LYS A 57 -9.73 25.44 -21.23
C LYS A 57 -8.75 26.34 -21.98
N LYS A 58 -9.14 26.64 -23.22
CA LYS A 58 -8.88 27.84 -24.03
C LYS A 58 -7.64 28.65 -23.62
N GLU A 59 -6.59 28.51 -24.42
CA GLU A 59 -5.68 29.58 -24.87
C GLU A 59 -5.71 30.88 -24.06
N GLU A 60 -4.69 31.10 -23.23
CA GLU A 60 -3.93 32.37 -23.21
C GLU A 60 -2.67 32.21 -22.34
N LYS A 61 -1.54 32.57 -22.96
CA LYS A 61 -0.14 32.55 -22.51
C LYS A 61 0.10 32.59 -20.99
N ARG A 62 0.54 31.46 -20.43
CA ARG A 62 1.56 31.42 -19.39
C ARG A 62 2.47 30.23 -19.65
N GLN A 63 3.67 30.52 -20.15
CA GLN A 63 4.79 29.59 -20.15
C GLN A 63 5.14 29.29 -18.69
N ALA A 64 4.48 28.28 -18.13
CA ALA A 64 5.04 27.53 -17.02
C ALA A 64 5.55 26.25 -17.68
N GLU A 65 6.84 26.22 -17.91
CA GLU A 65 7.60 25.04 -18.27
C GLU A 65 7.21 23.94 -17.29
N VAL A 66 6.34 23.03 -17.73
CA VAL A 66 6.12 21.77 -17.03
C VAL A 66 7.39 20.99 -17.32
N GLU A 67 8.37 21.09 -16.42
CA GLU A 67 9.43 20.08 -16.32
C GLU A 67 8.71 18.74 -16.18
N ILE A 68 8.57 18.05 -17.30
CA ILE A 68 8.28 16.62 -17.30
C ILE A 68 9.50 16.04 -16.60
N TYR A 69 9.34 15.64 -15.34
CA TYR A 69 10.36 14.87 -14.64
C TYR A 69 10.41 13.48 -15.32
N VAL A 70 11.11 13.43 -16.44
CA VAL A 70 11.42 12.19 -17.14
C VAL A 70 12.47 11.51 -16.27
N LEU A 71 12.09 10.37 -15.70
CA LEU A 71 13.03 9.56 -14.96
C LEU A 71 14.15 9.14 -15.92
N SER A 72 15.42 9.28 -15.52
CA SER A 72 16.50 8.81 -16.37
C SER A 72 16.39 7.30 -16.55
N ALA A 73 16.80 6.80 -17.71
CA ALA A 73 16.84 5.36 -17.99
C ALA A 73 17.61 4.59 -16.90
N ASP A 74 18.69 5.17 -16.38
CA ASP A 74 19.48 4.61 -15.28
C ASP A 74 18.66 4.48 -13.99
N THR A 75 17.84 5.48 -13.67
CA THR A 75 16.98 5.46 -12.48
C THR A 75 15.86 4.43 -12.64
N GLU A 76 15.26 4.32 -13.83
CA GLU A 76 14.25 3.29 -14.13
C GLU A 76 14.85 1.89 -14.00
N GLN A 77 16.08 1.69 -14.49
CA GLN A 77 16.80 0.43 -14.37
C GLN A 77 17.11 0.08 -12.92
N MET A 78 17.54 1.06 -12.11
CA MET A 78 17.77 0.85 -10.68
C MET A 78 16.48 0.44 -9.96
N ILE A 79 15.36 1.14 -10.21
CA ILE A 79 14.06 0.78 -9.62
C ILE A 79 13.68 -0.66 -10.01
N ALA A 80 13.82 -1.01 -11.30
CA ALA A 80 13.50 -2.36 -11.78
C ALA A 80 14.37 -3.44 -11.11
N GLN A 81 15.66 -3.18 -10.89
CA GLN A 81 16.55 -4.09 -10.17
C GLN A 81 16.12 -4.28 -8.72
N VAL A 82 15.82 -3.20 -8.00
CA VAL A 82 15.36 -3.26 -6.60
C VAL A 82 14.03 -4.02 -6.50
N CYS A 83 13.08 -3.73 -7.40
CA CYS A 83 11.79 -4.42 -7.43
C CYS A 83 11.94 -5.92 -7.68
N ARG A 84 12.81 -6.32 -8.63
CA ARG A 84 13.10 -7.74 -8.89
C ARG A 84 13.75 -8.42 -7.68
N ALA A 85 14.81 -7.82 -7.13
CA ALA A 85 15.48 -8.33 -5.95
C ALA A 85 14.51 -8.60 -4.79
N HIS A 86 13.54 -7.70 -4.56
CA HIS A 86 12.51 -7.89 -3.55
C HIS A 86 11.57 -9.06 -3.90
N GLN A 87 11.07 -9.14 -5.13
CA GLN A 87 10.16 -10.21 -5.55
C GLN A 87 10.80 -11.60 -5.47
N ASP A 88 12.09 -11.71 -5.78
CA ASP A 88 12.83 -12.97 -5.75
C ASP A 88 13.16 -13.45 -4.33
N THR A 89 13.32 -12.52 -3.39
CA THR A 89 13.68 -12.83 -1.99
C THR A 89 12.48 -12.89 -1.05
N PHE A 90 11.41 -12.14 -1.36
CA PHE A 90 10.19 -12.06 -0.56
C PHE A 90 8.96 -12.31 -1.46
N PRO A 91 8.39 -13.53 -1.44
CA PRO A 91 7.18 -13.82 -2.20
C PRO A 91 6.02 -12.96 -1.69
N SER A 92 5.17 -12.53 -2.62
CA SER A 92 3.97 -11.77 -2.28
C SER A 92 2.98 -12.62 -1.48
N LEU A 93 2.18 -11.98 -0.63
CA LEU A 93 1.23 -12.68 0.25
C LEU A 93 0.22 -13.54 -0.51
N CYS A 94 -0.11 -13.22 -1.77
CA CYS A 94 -1.02 -14.02 -2.59
C CYS A 94 -0.38 -15.31 -3.13
N GLN A 95 0.95 -15.42 -3.14
CA GLN A 95 1.69 -16.62 -3.56
C GLN A 95 1.91 -17.61 -2.41
N LEU A 96 1.62 -17.21 -1.18
CA LEU A 96 1.85 -18.03 0.02
C LEU A 96 0.60 -18.84 0.39
N GLY A 97 0.82 -20.13 0.69
CA GLY A 97 -0.19 -20.98 1.32
C GLY A 97 -0.51 -20.45 2.72
N LYS A 98 -1.79 -20.20 3.00
CA LYS A 98 -2.24 -19.71 4.31
C LYS A 98 -2.60 -20.90 5.18
N TYR A 99 -1.95 -21.01 6.33
CA TYR A 99 -2.30 -21.95 7.40
C TYR A 99 -2.53 -21.19 8.69
N THR A 100 -3.32 -21.76 9.59
CA THR A 100 -3.65 -21.17 10.89
C THR A 100 -3.24 -22.14 12.00
N THR A 101 -2.81 -21.59 13.13
CA THR A 101 -2.59 -22.33 14.38
C THR A 101 -3.52 -21.79 15.47
N SER A 102 -3.96 -22.65 16.38
CA SER A 102 -4.82 -22.31 17.51
C SER A 102 -4.05 -22.05 18.81
N ASN A 103 -2.71 -22.22 18.81
CA ASN A 103 -1.84 -21.97 19.95
C ASN A 103 -2.06 -20.58 20.57
N SER A 104 -2.44 -20.55 21.86
CA SER A 104 -2.69 -19.33 22.63
C SER A 104 -3.60 -18.30 21.93
N SER A 105 -4.55 -18.79 21.12
CA SER A 105 -5.40 -17.93 20.27
C SER A 105 -6.55 -17.25 21.04
N GLU A 106 -6.99 -17.83 22.16
CA GLU A 106 -8.15 -17.35 22.92
C GLU A 106 -7.80 -16.26 23.94
N HIS A 107 -6.59 -16.28 24.49
CA HIS A 107 -6.15 -15.36 25.54
C HIS A 107 -4.65 -15.09 25.42
N ARG A 108 -4.25 -13.85 25.69
CA ARG A 108 -2.83 -13.47 25.66
C ARG A 108 -2.08 -14.11 26.82
N VAL A 109 -1.02 -14.83 26.49
CA VAL A 109 -0.07 -15.39 27.45
C VAL A 109 1.24 -14.59 27.41
N SER A 110 2.03 -14.67 28.49
CA SER A 110 3.34 -14.01 28.52
C SER A 110 4.31 -14.60 27.49
N LEU A 111 4.24 -15.91 27.26
CA LEU A 111 5.05 -16.61 26.27
C LEU A 111 4.40 -17.96 25.92
N ASP A 112 4.22 -18.23 24.63
CA ASP A 112 3.94 -19.57 24.11
C ASP A 112 5.22 -20.11 23.48
N VAL A 113 5.86 -21.08 24.15
CA VAL A 113 7.16 -21.62 23.74
C VAL A 113 7.09 -22.30 22.38
N ASN A 114 5.98 -22.96 22.06
CA ASN A 114 5.81 -23.68 20.79
C ASN A 114 5.65 -22.70 19.63
N LEU A 115 4.87 -21.64 19.85
CA LEU A 115 4.73 -20.57 18.85
C LEU A 115 6.05 -19.80 18.68
N TRP A 116 6.77 -19.55 19.79
CA TRP A 116 8.05 -18.87 19.77
C TRP A 116 9.12 -19.66 19.01
N ASP A 117 9.18 -20.99 19.17
CA ASP A 117 10.09 -21.86 18.42
C ASP A 117 9.88 -21.71 16.90
N LYS A 118 8.61 -21.81 16.45
CA LYS A 118 8.26 -21.62 15.04
C LYS A 118 8.53 -20.21 14.55
N PHE A 119 8.22 -19.20 15.36
CA PHE A 119 8.50 -17.81 15.03
C PHE A 119 10.01 -17.53 14.92
N SER A 120 10.82 -18.09 15.81
CA SER A 120 12.28 -17.95 15.80
C SER A 120 12.89 -18.60 14.55
N GLU A 121 12.41 -19.80 14.19
CA GLU A 121 12.82 -20.49 12.97
C GLU A 121 12.49 -19.66 11.71
N LEU A 122 11.27 -19.11 11.63
CA LEU A 122 10.84 -18.24 10.54
C LEU A 122 11.63 -16.92 10.50
N SER A 123 11.90 -16.33 11.67
CA SER A 123 12.67 -15.10 11.80
C SER A 123 14.10 -15.29 11.28
N THR A 124 14.73 -16.41 11.61
CA THR A 124 16.07 -16.77 11.11
C THR A 124 16.08 -16.86 9.58
N LYS A 125 15.10 -17.55 8.98
CA LYS A 125 14.95 -17.64 7.52
C LYS A 125 14.74 -16.26 6.88
N CYS A 126 13.94 -15.40 7.52
CA CYS A 126 13.68 -14.03 7.07
C CYS A 126 14.94 -13.16 7.10
N ILE A 127 15.77 -13.28 8.15
CA ILE A 127 17.05 -12.57 8.26
C ILE A 127 17.99 -12.98 7.12
N ILE A 128 18.11 -14.28 6.84
CA ILE A 128 18.92 -14.79 5.72
C ILE A 128 18.44 -14.17 4.40
N LYS A 129 17.13 -14.15 4.15
CA LYS A 129 16.55 -13.54 2.94
C LYS A 129 16.73 -12.03 2.88
N THR A 130 16.74 -11.35 4.02
CA THR A 130 17.05 -9.90 4.09
C THR A 130 18.49 -9.63 3.65
N VAL A 131 19.44 -10.45 4.08
CA VAL A 131 20.84 -10.35 3.65
C VAL A 131 20.98 -10.69 2.16
N GLU A 132 20.28 -11.72 1.66
CA GLU A 132 20.25 -12.02 0.23
C GLU A 132 19.68 -10.86 -0.59
N PHE A 133 18.58 -10.24 -0.15
CA PHE A 133 18.01 -9.07 -0.81
C PHE A 133 19.03 -7.94 -0.91
N ALA A 134 19.70 -7.63 0.21
CA ALA A 134 20.70 -6.56 0.24
C ALA A 134 21.84 -6.82 -0.75
N LYS A 135 22.31 -8.07 -0.88
CA LYS A 135 23.33 -8.46 -1.87
C LYS A 135 22.93 -8.22 -3.33
N HIS A 136 21.64 -8.21 -3.64
CA HIS A 136 21.12 -7.92 -4.99
C HIS A 136 20.94 -6.43 -5.28
N LEU A 137 21.12 -5.55 -4.28
CA LEU A 137 21.02 -4.11 -4.49
C LEU A 137 22.27 -3.58 -5.21
N PRO A 138 22.10 -2.73 -6.25
CA PRO A 138 23.22 -2.17 -6.98
C PRO A 138 24.13 -1.36 -6.05
N GLY A 139 25.42 -1.68 -6.05
CA GLY A 139 26.45 -1.03 -5.23
C GLY A 139 26.51 -1.48 -3.76
N PHE A 140 25.64 -2.38 -3.31
CA PHE A 140 25.68 -2.83 -1.90
C PHE A 140 26.91 -3.70 -1.60
N THR A 141 27.26 -4.63 -2.50
CA THR A 141 28.41 -5.54 -2.32
C THR A 141 29.77 -4.86 -2.43
N THR A 142 29.81 -3.63 -2.95
CA THR A 142 31.03 -2.83 -3.05
C THR A 142 31.30 -2.01 -1.79
N LEU A 143 30.37 -1.98 -0.84
CA LEU A 143 30.56 -1.32 0.44
C LEU A 143 31.50 -2.15 1.33
N THR A 144 32.40 -1.48 2.03
CA THR A 144 33.32 -2.14 2.97
C THR A 144 32.57 -2.60 4.23
N ILE A 145 32.86 -3.82 4.67
CA ILE A 145 32.43 -4.30 5.99
C ILE A 145 33.38 -3.68 7.02
N ALA A 146 32.84 -2.83 7.89
CA ALA A 146 33.59 -2.20 8.98
C ALA A 146 34.03 -3.21 10.05
#